data_AF-A0A7C5STX2-F1
#
_entry.id   AF-A0A7C5STX2-F1
#
_cell.length_a   1.000
_cell.length_b   1.000
_cell.length_c   1.000
_cell.angle_alpha   90.00
_cell.angle_beta   90.00
_cell.angle_gamma   90.00
#
_symmetry.space_group_name_H-M   'P 1'
#
loop_
_entity.id
_entity.type
_entity.pdbx_description
1 polymer ?
#
loop_
_entity_poly.entity_id
_entity_poly.type
_entity_poly.pdbx_seq_one_letter_code
_entity_poly.pdbx_strand_id
1 'polypeptide(L)'
;MKKGLKIVITLAVVAVLVIGGVRLVKAKRAQDAHEVAAKVYPIVVKTMIPQKGTVQLTLPYLAEAHNEMDVTLSSRIASRVEQIVKSGTEVKKGQVVATLDTTDLTANIEALKVSLDNALKSHARTEALYKVKGASIEQLQKEQSQIASLKAKLKAA
;
A
#
# COMPACT_ATOMS: atom_id res chain seq x y z
N MET A 1 -99.10 -60.71 41.40
CA MET A 1 -98.41 -59.52 41.96
C MET A 1 -96.89 -59.58 41.71
N LYS A 2 -96.44 -59.75 40.45
CA LYS A 2 -95.07 -60.18 40.09
C LYS A 2 -94.22 -59.16 39.27
N LYS A 3 -94.69 -57.92 39.08
CA LYS A 3 -94.01 -56.89 38.25
C LYS A 3 -93.29 -55.79 39.05
N GLY A 4 -93.85 -55.29 40.16
CA GLY A 4 -93.24 -54.22 40.97
C GLY A 4 -91.95 -54.64 41.69
N LEU A 5 -91.92 -55.85 42.26
CA LEU A 5 -90.76 -56.35 43.00
C LEU A 5 -89.53 -56.57 42.10
N LYS A 6 -89.73 -57.02 40.85
CA LYS A 6 -88.63 -57.20 39.88
C LYS A 6 -87.99 -55.86 39.50
N ILE A 7 -88.79 -54.81 39.32
CA ILE A 7 -88.31 -53.47 38.96
C ILE A 7 -87.46 -52.87 40.08
N VAL A 8 -87.92 -52.98 41.34
CA VAL A 8 -87.18 -52.49 42.50
C VAL A 8 -85.85 -53.22 42.68
N ILE A 9 -85.83 -54.55 42.48
CA ILE A 9 -84.59 -55.33 42.56
C ILE A 9 -83.61 -54.95 41.45
N THR A 10 -84.08 -54.78 40.20
CA THR A 10 -83.20 -54.34 39.10
C THR A 10 -82.65 -52.92 39.32
N LEU A 11 -83.45 -52.01 39.87
CA LEU A 11 -83.01 -50.64 40.16
C LEU A 11 -81.98 -50.60 41.29
N ALA A 12 -82.15 -51.46 42.31
CA ALA A 12 -81.17 -51.62 43.38
C ALA A 12 -79.83 -52.20 42.86
N VAL A 13 -79.87 -53.19 41.97
CA VAL A 13 -78.66 -53.78 41.37
C VAL A 13 -77.91 -52.77 40.49
N VAL A 14 -78.63 -51.97 39.69
CA VAL A 14 -78.03 -50.90 38.89
C VAL A 14 -77.43 -49.80 39.76
N ALA A 15 -78.13 -49.39 40.84
CA ALA A 15 -77.60 -48.42 41.78
C ALA A 15 -76.32 -48.92 42.47
N VAL A 16 -76.27 -50.20 42.88
CA VAL A 16 -75.07 -50.82 43.45
C VAL A 16 -73.92 -50.89 42.44
N LEU A 17 -74.19 -51.20 41.16
CA LEU A 17 -73.18 -51.22 40.11
C LEU A 17 -72.62 -49.82 39.81
N VAL A 18 -73.46 -48.79 39.78
CA VAL A 18 -73.03 -47.41 39.53
C VAL A 18 -72.21 -46.88 40.71
N ILE A 19 -72.65 -47.14 41.95
CA ILE A 19 -71.91 -46.75 43.16
C ILE A 19 -70.56 -47.50 43.22
N GLY A 20 -70.55 -48.80 42.91
CA GLY A 20 -69.35 -49.60 42.82
C GLY A 20 -68.36 -49.08 41.76
N GLY A 21 -68.85 -48.78 40.56
CA GLY A 21 -68.06 -48.23 39.46
C GLY A 21 -67.44 -46.87 39.77
N VAL A 22 -68.22 -45.94 40.34
CA VAL A 22 -67.72 -44.61 40.72
C VAL A 22 -66.67 -44.70 41.83
N ARG A 23 -66.85 -45.60 42.81
CA ARG A 23 -65.85 -45.83 43.87
C ARG A 23 -64.53 -46.36 43.30
N LEU A 24 -64.59 -47.27 42.33
CA LEU A 24 -63.42 -47.90 41.71
C LEU A 24 -62.64 -46.89 40.85
N VAL A 25 -63.32 -46.04 40.09
CA VAL A 25 -62.68 -44.96 39.31
C VAL A 25 -62.08 -43.89 40.22
N LYS A 26 -62.74 -43.54 41.33
CA LYS A 26 -62.21 -42.57 42.29
C LYS A 26 -60.99 -43.11 43.05
N ALA A 27 -60.99 -44.41 43.37
CA ALA A 27 -59.84 -45.10 43.96
C ALA A 27 -58.66 -45.17 42.98
N LYS A 28 -58.90 -45.45 41.69
CA LYS A 28 -57.85 -45.53 40.69
C LYS A 28 -57.26 -44.16 40.34
N ARG A 29 -58.10 -43.12 40.22
CA ARG A 29 -57.62 -41.72 40.09
C ARG A 29 -56.84 -41.23 41.31
N ALA A 30 -57.21 -41.67 42.50
CA ALA A 30 -56.41 -41.38 43.69
C ALA A 30 -55.04 -42.06 43.59
N GLN A 31 -54.96 -43.30 43.11
CA GLN A 31 -53.67 -43.99 42.91
C GLN A 31 -52.78 -43.31 41.86
N ASP A 32 -53.34 -42.90 40.73
CA ASP A 32 -52.57 -42.20 39.67
C ASP A 32 -52.12 -40.80 40.13
N ALA A 33 -52.89 -40.13 41.01
CA ALA A 33 -52.50 -38.85 41.60
C ALA A 33 -51.39 -38.98 42.66
N HIS A 34 -51.17 -40.18 43.21
CA HIS A 34 -50.03 -40.48 44.09
C HIS A 34 -48.80 -40.95 43.31
N GLU A 35 -48.88 -41.05 41.97
CA GLU A 35 -47.74 -41.38 41.15
C GLU A 35 -46.84 -40.14 41.00
N VAL A 36 -45.60 -40.26 41.50
CA VAL A 36 -44.66 -39.15 41.56
C VAL A 36 -44.26 -38.77 40.13
N ALA A 37 -44.53 -37.53 39.72
CA ALA A 37 -44.13 -37.01 38.42
C ALA A 37 -42.63 -37.27 38.15
N ALA A 38 -42.30 -37.73 36.95
CA ALA A 38 -40.95 -38.13 36.58
C ALA A 38 -39.94 -37.03 36.92
N LYS A 39 -38.91 -37.37 37.71
CA LYS A 39 -37.81 -36.47 38.04
C LYS A 39 -37.01 -36.15 36.78
N VAL A 40 -37.09 -34.90 36.33
CA VAL A 40 -36.23 -34.39 35.25
C VAL A 40 -34.87 -34.05 35.85
N TYR A 41 -33.83 -34.77 35.43
CA TYR A 41 -32.45 -34.50 35.86
C TYR A 41 -31.85 -33.38 34.99
N PRO A 42 -31.48 -32.23 35.56
CA PRO A 42 -30.82 -31.18 34.80
C PRO A 42 -29.40 -31.64 34.44
N ILE A 43 -29.09 -31.60 33.15
CA ILE A 43 -27.74 -31.85 32.65
C ILE A 43 -26.99 -30.51 32.71
N VAL A 44 -25.95 -30.45 33.53
CA VAL A 44 -25.11 -29.25 33.63
C VAL A 44 -24.19 -29.18 32.41
N VAL A 45 -24.37 -28.15 31.59
CA VAL A 45 -23.53 -27.87 30.42
C VAL A 45 -22.83 -26.53 30.59
N LYS A 46 -21.59 -26.44 30.09
CA LYS A 46 -20.88 -25.16 30.00
C LYS A 46 -21.43 -24.40 28.79
N THR A 47 -21.91 -23.19 29.02
CA THR A 47 -22.41 -22.30 27.98
C THR A 47 -21.52 -21.07 27.84
N MET A 48 -21.58 -20.44 26.68
CA MET A 48 -21.03 -19.11 26.45
C MET A 48 -22.02 -18.29 25.64
N ILE A 49 -22.07 -16.98 25.88
CA ILE A 49 -22.92 -16.05 25.12
C ILE A 49 -22.09 -15.49 23.96
N PRO A 50 -22.47 -15.75 22.69
CA PRO A 50 -21.76 -15.19 21.56
C PRO A 50 -21.92 -13.66 21.52
N GLN A 51 -20.81 -12.95 21.41
CA GLN A 51 -20.81 -11.51 21.20
C GLN A 51 -20.58 -11.22 19.72
N LYS A 52 -21.36 -10.30 19.14
CA LYS A 52 -21.15 -9.83 17.78
C LYS A 52 -19.99 -8.85 17.79
N GLY A 53 -18.91 -9.18 17.09
CA GLY A 53 -17.79 -8.29 16.83
C GLY A 53 -17.52 -8.26 15.33
N THR A 54 -17.05 -7.12 14.82
CA THR A 54 -16.57 -7.04 13.44
C THR A 54 -15.18 -7.67 13.38
N VAL A 55 -15.04 -8.72 12.57
CA VAL A 55 -13.75 -9.41 12.35
C VAL A 55 -13.33 -9.20 10.90
N GLN A 56 -12.08 -8.80 10.69
CA GLN A 56 -11.49 -8.72 9.36
C GLN A 56 -10.83 -10.05 9.03
N LEU A 57 -11.29 -10.72 7.98
CA LEU A 57 -10.61 -11.89 7.43
C LEU A 57 -9.36 -11.42 6.66
N THR A 58 -8.20 -11.89 7.08
CA THR A 58 -6.92 -11.65 6.37
C THR A 58 -6.34 -12.98 5.90
N LEU A 59 -5.60 -12.94 4.79
CA LEU A 59 -4.90 -14.10 4.24
C LEU A 59 -3.41 -13.75 4.11
N PRO A 60 -2.49 -14.52 4.72
CA PRO A 60 -1.07 -14.29 4.53
C PRO A 60 -0.67 -14.70 3.10
N TYR A 61 0.19 -13.89 2.49
CA TYR A 61 0.78 -14.22 1.19
C TYR A 61 2.29 -13.94 1.23
N LEU A 62 3.04 -14.66 0.39
CA LEU A 62 4.47 -14.44 0.21
C LEU A 62 4.69 -13.42 -0.92
N ALA A 63 5.65 -12.54 -0.73
CA ALA A 63 6.03 -11.52 -1.71
C ALA A 63 7.55 -11.41 -1.80
N GLU A 64 8.01 -10.97 -2.96
CA GLU A 64 9.42 -10.66 -3.22
C GLU A 64 9.58 -9.15 -3.39
N ALA A 65 10.66 -8.61 -2.83
CA ALA A 65 11.03 -7.22 -3.01
C ALA A 65 11.95 -7.10 -4.23
N HIS A 66 11.56 -6.27 -5.18
CA HIS A 66 12.38 -5.93 -6.35
C HIS A 66 12.84 -4.47 -6.27
N ASN A 67 13.99 -4.20 -6.87
CA ASN A 67 14.44 -2.82 -7.06
C ASN A 67 13.52 -2.11 -8.04
N GLU A 68 13.10 -0.90 -7.70
CA GLU A 68 12.29 -0.08 -8.59
C GLU A 68 13.06 0.35 -9.85
N MET A 69 14.35 0.64 -9.69
CA MET A 69 15.25 1.05 -10.78
C MET A 69 16.66 0.51 -10.58
N ASP A 70 17.32 0.19 -11.68
CA ASP A 70 18.76 -0.09 -11.75
C ASP A 70 19.34 0.75 -12.90
N VAL A 71 20.44 1.46 -12.63
CA VAL A 71 21.03 2.42 -13.57
C VAL A 71 22.54 2.28 -13.60
N THR A 72 23.09 2.20 -14.82
CA THR A 72 24.53 2.27 -15.05
C THR A 72 24.92 3.73 -15.31
N LEU A 73 25.76 4.28 -14.43
CA LEU A 73 26.31 5.63 -14.61
C LEU A 73 27.60 5.57 -15.43
N SER A 74 27.77 6.51 -16.34
CA SER A 74 28.94 6.60 -17.21
C SER A 74 29.40 8.04 -17.34
N SER A 75 30.71 8.23 -17.43
CA SER A 75 31.27 9.55 -17.71
C SER A 75 31.01 9.95 -19.15
N ARG A 76 30.75 11.25 -19.37
CA ARG A 76 30.66 11.84 -20.71
C ARG A 76 32.04 12.09 -21.34
N ILE A 77 33.09 12.10 -20.52
CA ILE A 77 34.47 12.31 -20.93
C ILE A 77 35.34 11.13 -20.51
N ALA A 78 36.29 10.75 -21.36
CA ALA A 78 37.30 9.77 -21.00
C ALA A 78 38.38 10.47 -20.17
N SER A 79 38.44 10.17 -18.87
CA SER A 79 39.47 10.69 -17.97
C SER A 79 39.74 9.71 -16.83
N ARG A 80 40.85 9.94 -16.12
CA ARG A 80 41.24 9.18 -14.93
C ARG A 80 40.31 9.49 -13.77
N VAL A 81 39.92 8.44 -13.03
CA VAL A 81 39.14 8.58 -11.79
C VAL A 81 40.08 8.95 -10.64
N GLU A 82 39.79 10.03 -9.94
CA GLU A 82 40.52 10.45 -8.73
C GLU A 82 39.90 9.88 -7.46
N GLN A 83 38.57 9.92 -7.39
CA GLN A 83 37.82 9.46 -6.23
C GLN A 83 36.51 8.80 -6.66
N ILE A 84 36.09 7.78 -5.92
CA ILE A 84 34.79 7.15 -6.05
C ILE A 84 34.17 6.94 -4.66
N VAL A 85 32.85 7.07 -4.56
CA VAL A 85 32.11 6.78 -3.34
C VAL A 85 32.16 5.28 -3.03
N LYS A 86 32.19 4.94 -1.75
CA LYS A 86 32.23 3.54 -1.30
C LYS A 86 30.93 2.80 -1.66
N SER A 87 31.06 1.55 -2.08
CA SER A 87 29.92 0.67 -2.35
C SER A 87 29.00 0.51 -1.13
N GLY A 88 27.69 0.51 -1.37
CA GLY A 88 26.66 0.44 -0.33
C GLY A 88 26.32 1.77 0.35
N THR A 89 26.92 2.88 -0.09
CA THR A 89 26.58 4.21 0.42
C THR A 89 25.28 4.69 -0.23
N GLU A 90 24.35 5.21 0.58
CA GLU A 90 23.15 5.89 0.07
C GLU A 90 23.52 7.26 -0.51
N VAL A 91 23.00 7.58 -1.69
CA VAL A 91 23.29 8.84 -2.40
C VAL A 91 22.01 9.53 -2.84
N LYS A 92 22.06 10.86 -2.94
CA LYS A 92 20.93 11.68 -3.38
C LYS A 92 21.16 12.23 -4.79
N LYS A 93 20.07 12.60 -5.47
CA LYS A 93 20.14 13.26 -6.77
C LYS A 93 21.00 14.52 -6.69
N GLY A 94 22.01 14.61 -7.57
CA GLY A 94 22.96 15.72 -7.63
C GLY A 94 24.20 15.54 -6.75
N GLN A 95 24.28 14.47 -5.96
CA GLN A 95 25.50 14.15 -5.21
C GLN A 95 26.60 13.62 -6.13
N VAL A 96 27.84 14.03 -5.89
CA VAL A 96 29.01 13.55 -6.62
C VAL A 96 29.33 12.12 -6.18
N VAL A 97 29.29 11.19 -7.13
CA VAL A 97 29.61 9.76 -6.90
C VAL A 97 31.03 9.38 -7.34
N ALA A 98 31.58 10.14 -8.29
CA ALA A 98 32.94 10.00 -8.76
C ALA A 98 33.50 11.36 -9.19
N THR A 99 34.77 11.59 -8.89
CA THR A 99 35.52 12.76 -9.35
C THR A 99 36.56 12.30 -10.35
N LEU A 100 36.64 13.00 -11.48
CA LEU A 100 37.59 12.71 -12.55
C LEU A 100 38.64 13.82 -12.60
N ASP A 101 39.85 13.47 -13.03
CA ASP A 101 40.88 14.46 -13.35
C ASP A 101 40.38 15.33 -14.51
N THR A 102 40.33 16.64 -14.28
CA THR A 102 39.84 17.61 -15.27
C THR A 102 40.92 18.62 -15.65
N THR A 103 42.18 18.38 -15.28
CA THR A 103 43.28 19.34 -15.47
C THR A 103 43.38 19.80 -16.92
N ASP A 104 43.48 18.87 -17.87
CA ASP A 104 43.59 19.21 -19.31
C ASP A 104 42.35 19.92 -19.85
N LEU A 105 41.16 19.51 -19.40
CA LEU A 105 39.89 20.12 -19.81
C LEU A 105 39.79 21.56 -19.30
N THR A 106 40.14 21.79 -18.04
CA THR A 106 40.14 23.12 -17.43
C THR A 106 41.16 24.04 -18.12
N ALA A 107 42.37 23.58 -18.39
CA ALA A 107 43.39 24.34 -19.11
C ALA A 107 42.92 24.73 -20.52
N ASN A 108 42.26 23.80 -21.24
CA ASN A 108 41.70 24.09 -22.57
C ASN A 108 40.55 25.13 -22.50
N ILE A 109 39.65 25.01 -21.52
CA ILE A 109 38.57 25.98 -21.30
C ILE A 109 39.15 27.36 -21.00
N GLU A 110 40.19 27.44 -20.16
CA GLU A 110 40.87 28.71 -19.85
C GLU A 110 41.54 29.32 -21.08
N ALA A 111 42.27 28.53 -21.88
CA ALA A 111 42.87 29.00 -23.12
C ALA A 111 41.82 29.54 -24.11
N LEU A 112 40.66 28.88 -24.23
CA LEU A 112 39.54 29.35 -25.05
C LEU A 112 38.91 30.64 -24.50
N LYS A 113 38.77 30.78 -23.18
CA LYS A 113 38.28 32.02 -22.55
C LYS A 113 39.21 33.19 -22.82
N VAL A 114 40.51 33.01 -22.68
CA VAL A 114 41.52 34.04 -22.98
C VAL A 114 41.47 34.42 -24.46
N SER A 115 41.36 33.42 -25.36
CA SER A 115 41.24 33.66 -26.80
C SER A 115 39.96 34.44 -27.14
N LEU A 116 38.83 34.14 -26.49
CA LEU A 116 37.57 34.86 -26.67
C LEU A 116 37.66 36.30 -26.16
N ASP A 117 38.24 36.54 -24.98
CA ASP A 117 38.42 37.88 -24.42
C ASP A 117 39.30 38.75 -25.34
N ASN A 118 40.41 38.20 -25.83
CA ASN A 118 41.27 38.88 -26.79
C ASN A 118 40.54 39.21 -28.10
N ALA A 119 39.74 38.28 -28.63
CA ALA A 119 38.94 38.50 -29.83
C ALA A 119 37.88 39.59 -29.61
N LEU A 120 37.20 39.61 -28.46
CA LEU A 120 36.22 40.64 -28.11
C LEU A 120 36.86 42.03 -27.98
N LYS A 121 38.01 42.12 -27.32
CA LYS A 121 38.77 43.38 -27.21
C LYS A 121 39.26 43.86 -28.57
N SER A 122 39.71 42.96 -29.43
CA SER A 122 40.09 43.29 -30.81
C SER A 122 38.90 43.83 -31.58
N HIS A 123 37.76 43.13 -31.50
CA HIS A 123 36.54 43.54 -32.15
C HIS A 123 36.05 44.91 -31.71
N ALA A 124 36.07 45.20 -30.41
CA ALA A 124 35.72 46.52 -29.89
C ALA A 124 36.63 47.64 -30.45
N ARG A 125 37.93 47.37 -30.60
CA ARG A 125 38.87 48.31 -31.24
C ARG A 125 38.59 48.47 -32.74
N THR A 126 38.39 47.37 -33.45
CA THR A 126 38.07 47.39 -34.89
C THR A 126 36.73 48.09 -35.15
N GLU A 127 35.75 47.94 -34.26
CA GLU A 127 34.45 48.62 -34.35
C GLU A 127 34.59 50.13 -34.18
N ALA A 128 35.42 50.57 -33.22
CA ALA A 128 35.76 51.98 -33.06
C ALA A 128 36.48 52.54 -34.31
N LEU A 129 37.40 51.78 -34.90
CA LEU A 129 38.10 52.15 -36.13
C LEU A 129 37.15 52.19 -37.35
N TYR A 130 36.21 51.27 -37.45
CA TYR A 130 35.21 51.25 -38.52
C TYR A 130 34.33 52.50 -38.49
N LYS A 131 33.91 52.96 -37.30
CA LYS A 131 33.12 54.20 -37.13
C LYS A 131 33.81 55.44 -37.68
N VAL A 132 35.15 55.48 -37.63
CA VAL A 132 35.98 56.54 -38.22
C VAL A 132 36.51 56.19 -39.62
N LYS A 133 35.94 55.18 -40.29
CA LYS A 133 36.32 54.67 -41.62
C LYS A 133 37.77 54.17 -41.72
N GLY A 134 38.40 53.80 -40.60
CA GLY A 134 39.75 53.26 -40.51
C GLY A 134 39.85 51.73 -40.60
N ALA A 135 38.73 51.02 -40.74
CA ALA A 135 38.67 49.56 -40.90
C ALA A 135 37.59 49.16 -41.92
N SER A 136 37.72 47.97 -42.52
CA SER A 136 36.74 47.40 -43.46
C SER A 136 35.61 46.66 -42.74
N ILE A 137 34.41 46.66 -43.33
CA ILE A 137 33.26 45.87 -42.85
C ILE A 137 33.54 44.36 -42.89
N GLU A 138 34.32 43.90 -43.86
CA GLU A 138 34.71 42.49 -43.99
C GLU A 138 35.53 42.03 -42.78
N GLN A 139 36.39 42.90 -42.27
CA GLN A 139 37.21 42.61 -41.10
C GLN A 139 36.36 42.47 -39.83
N LEU A 140 35.35 43.33 -39.65
CA LEU A 140 34.39 43.20 -38.55
C LEU A 140 33.61 41.89 -38.63
N GLN A 141 33.09 41.54 -39.80
CA GLN A 141 32.32 40.30 -39.99
C GLN A 141 33.17 39.05 -39.77
N LYS A 142 34.44 39.08 -40.17
CA LYS A 142 35.40 38.01 -39.93
C LYS A 142 35.66 37.81 -38.43
N GLU A 143 35.92 38.89 -37.70
CA GLU A 143 36.11 38.85 -36.25
C GLU A 143 34.84 38.36 -35.53
N GLN A 144 33.66 38.82 -35.96
CA GLN A 144 32.39 38.40 -35.40
C GLN A 144 32.13 36.90 -35.61
N SER A 145 32.48 36.37 -36.80
CA SER A 145 32.45 34.95 -37.10
C SER A 145 33.42 34.15 -36.22
N GLN A 146 34.62 34.68 -35.98
CA GLN A 146 35.61 34.07 -35.10
C GLN A 146 35.13 34.03 -33.64
N ILE A 147 34.53 35.12 -33.15
CA ILE A 147 33.93 35.19 -31.81
C ILE A 147 32.81 34.16 -31.67
N ALA A 148 31.94 34.02 -32.68
CA ALA A 148 30.88 33.04 -32.68
C ALA A 148 31.43 31.59 -32.62
N SER A 149 32.48 31.29 -33.38
CA SER A 149 33.16 30.00 -33.34
C SER A 149 33.77 29.70 -31.97
N LEU A 150 34.44 30.67 -31.34
CA LEU A 150 35.01 30.51 -30.00
C LEU A 150 33.93 30.30 -28.93
N LYS A 151 32.81 31.01 -29.00
CA LYS A 151 31.66 30.79 -28.12
C LYS A 151 31.05 29.40 -28.29
N ALA A 152 30.95 28.92 -29.53
CA ALA A 152 30.45 27.58 -29.81
C ALA A 152 31.36 26.49 -29.22
N LYS A 153 32.69 26.65 -29.35
CA LYS A 153 33.67 25.73 -28.74
C LYS A 153 33.56 25.70 -27.21
N LEU A 154 33.40 26.86 -26.56
CA LEU A 154 33.22 26.94 -25.10
C LEU A 154 31.90 26.33 -24.61
N LYS A 155 30.85 26.33 -25.43
CA LYS A 155 29.57 25.70 -25.08
C LYS A 155 29.60 24.17 -25.27
N ALA A 156 30.48 23.69 -26.15
CA ALA A 156 30.64 22.27 -26.44
C ALA A 156 31.60 21.57 -25.46
N ALA A 157 32.50 22.33 -24.84
CA ALA A 157 33.37 21.89 -23.75
C ALA A 157 32.57 21.73 -22.44
#